data_AF-A0A7R6SRA1-F1
#
_entry.id   AF-A0A7R6SRA1-F1
#
_cell.length_a   1.000
_cell.length_b   1.000
_cell.length_c   1.000
_cell.angle_alpha   90.00
_cell.angle_beta   90.00
_cell.angle_gamma   90.00
#
_symmetry.space_group_name_H-M   'P 1'
#
loop_
_entity.id
_entity.type
_entity.pdbx_description
1 polymer ?
#
loop_
_entity_poly.entity_id
_entity_poly.type
_entity_poly.pdbx_seq_one_letter_code
_entity_poly.pdbx_strand_id
1 'polypeptide(L)'
;MNTRLIMLPALLTLLLTGCSDNSDPQTTSIDGEELYSVNCARCHKKDGTGDFLKGIPANKRTALQEEQVVLLIRQGDPSRPEMPTFPDLTEQQASAIVDYLFSLKVR
;
A
#
# COMPACT_ATOMS: atom_id res chain seq x y z
N MET A 1 51.57 15.06 -51.23
CA MET A 1 50.73 13.99 -51.79
C MET A 1 50.97 12.74 -50.95
N ASN A 2 50.07 12.43 -50.03
CA ASN A 2 49.94 11.12 -49.37
C ASN A 2 48.57 11.06 -48.71
N THR A 3 47.74 10.15 -49.21
CA THR A 3 46.35 9.91 -48.84
C THR A 3 46.26 9.02 -47.62
N ARG A 4 45.39 9.35 -46.66
CA ARG A 4 44.66 8.36 -45.87
C ARG A 4 43.22 8.82 -45.64
N LEU A 5 42.34 8.16 -46.38
CA LEU A 5 40.90 8.09 -46.21
C LEU A 5 40.63 6.97 -45.19
N ILE A 6 40.12 7.29 -43.99
CA ILE A 6 39.59 6.28 -43.07
C ILE A 6 38.35 6.85 -42.34
N MET A 7 37.19 6.35 -42.77
CA MET A 7 35.97 5.98 -42.03
C MET A 7 35.40 6.90 -40.93
N LEU A 8 34.18 7.38 -41.20
CA LEU A 8 33.13 7.74 -40.22
C LEU A 8 32.92 6.61 -39.19
N PRO A 9 32.45 6.90 -37.96
CA PRO A 9 31.01 6.89 -37.81
C PRO A 9 30.40 7.84 -36.75
N ALA A 10 29.09 7.97 -36.89
CA ALA A 10 28.11 8.07 -35.80
C ALA A 10 28.10 9.37 -34.98
N LEU A 11 27.45 10.36 -35.58
CA LEU A 11 26.32 11.05 -34.99
C LEU A 11 25.61 10.17 -33.93
N LEU A 12 25.90 10.39 -32.64
CA LEU A 12 25.11 9.80 -31.55
C LEU A 12 24.52 10.97 -30.75
N THR A 13 23.47 11.56 -31.32
CA THR A 13 22.54 12.43 -30.61
C THR A 13 21.90 11.62 -29.50
N LEU A 14 22.42 11.80 -28.29
CA LEU A 14 21.94 11.24 -27.05
C LEU A 14 20.60 11.92 -26.69
N LEU A 15 19.53 11.53 -27.37
CA LEU A 15 18.16 11.81 -26.95
C LEU A 15 17.81 10.82 -25.83
N LEU A 16 18.29 11.08 -24.61
CA LEU A 16 17.60 10.58 -23.43
C LEU A 16 16.38 11.49 -23.20
N THR A 17 15.33 11.30 -24.00
CA THR A 17 13.97 11.65 -23.60
C THR A 17 13.61 10.71 -22.45
N GLY A 18 14.01 11.09 -21.24
CA GLY A 18 13.48 10.51 -20.02
C GLY A 18 12.01 10.89 -19.96
N CYS A 19 11.13 9.93 -20.16
CA CYS A 19 9.74 10.08 -19.77
C CYS A 19 9.73 10.19 -18.24
N SER A 20 9.55 11.39 -17.71
CA SER A 20 9.09 11.55 -16.33
C SER A 20 7.69 10.96 -16.29
N ASP A 21 7.60 9.72 -15.82
CA ASP A 21 6.34 9.11 -15.46
C ASP A 21 5.84 9.87 -14.23
N ASN A 22 5.02 10.89 -14.47
CA ASN A 22 4.28 11.58 -13.43
C ASN A 22 3.14 10.66 -12.97
N SER A 23 3.51 9.54 -12.36
CA SER A 23 2.57 8.70 -11.64
C SER A 23 2.27 9.41 -10.32
N ASP A 24 1.02 9.84 -10.16
CA ASP A 24 0.41 10.17 -8.86
C ASP A 24 0.86 9.12 -7.82
N PRO A 25 1.32 9.48 -6.60
CA PRO A 25 1.80 8.51 -5.63
C PRO A 25 0.64 7.71 -5.01
N GLN A 26 -0.13 7.01 -5.84
CA GLN A 26 -0.79 5.79 -5.43
C GLN A 26 0.34 4.84 -5.04
N THR A 27 0.47 4.58 -3.73
CA THR A 27 1.45 3.64 -3.19
C THR A 27 1.36 2.34 -3.99
N THR A 28 2.39 2.01 -4.75
CA THR A 28 2.50 0.72 -5.47
C THR A 28 2.91 -0.42 -4.54
N SER A 29 3.09 -0.11 -3.25
CA SER A 29 3.43 -1.11 -2.23
C SER A 29 2.29 -2.10 -2.05
N ILE A 30 2.69 -3.37 -1.96
CA ILE A 30 1.87 -4.51 -1.58
C ILE A 30 2.32 -5.07 -0.22
N ASP A 31 3.20 -4.36 0.49
CA ASP A 31 3.65 -4.76 1.82
C ASP A 31 2.56 -4.46 2.85
N GLY A 32 2.02 -5.51 3.46
CA GLY A 32 0.92 -5.41 4.41
C GLY A 32 1.26 -4.64 5.69
N GLU A 33 2.49 -4.73 6.19
CA GLU A 33 2.93 -4.02 7.39
C GLU A 33 3.03 -2.52 7.11
N GLU A 34 3.65 -2.13 5.99
CA GLU A 34 3.77 -0.74 5.56
C GLU A 34 2.38 -0.12 5.37
N LEU A 35 1.53 -0.79 4.59
CA LEU A 35 0.17 -0.34 4.34
C LEU A 35 -0.64 -0.22 5.64
N TYR A 36 -0.54 -1.18 6.57
CA TYR A 36 -1.19 -1.11 7.87
C TYR A 36 -0.65 0.03 8.73
N SER A 37 0.67 0.25 8.71
CA SER A 37 1.32 1.33 9.47
C SER A 37 0.82 2.71 9.03
N VAL A 38 0.70 2.93 7.72
CA VAL A 38 0.23 4.20 7.15
C VAL A 38 -1.27 4.39 7.37
N ASN A 39 -2.07 3.36 7.10
CA ASN A 39 -3.53 3.51 7.01
C ASN A 39 -4.27 3.21 8.32
N CYS A 40 -3.74 2.35 9.19
CA CYS A 40 -4.50 1.74 10.29
C CYS A 40 -3.89 2.03 11.66
N ALA A 41 -2.56 2.04 11.78
CA ALA A 41 -1.86 2.04 13.05
C ALA A 41 -2.09 3.31 13.90
N ARG A 42 -2.45 4.46 13.29
CA ARG A 42 -2.78 5.68 14.04
C ARG A 42 -3.93 5.49 15.05
N CYS A 43 -4.87 4.59 14.73
CA CYS A 43 -6.01 4.27 15.59
C CYS A 43 -5.84 2.89 16.23
N HIS A 44 -5.50 1.89 15.43
CA HIS A 44 -5.45 0.49 15.88
C HIS A 44 -4.13 0.07 16.52
N LYS A 45 -3.14 0.97 16.56
CA LYS A 45 -1.73 0.75 16.96
C LYS A 45 -1.02 -0.28 16.09
N LYS A 46 0.30 -0.20 16.02
CA LYS A 46 1.10 -1.08 15.14
C LYS A 46 0.94 -2.58 15.48
N ASP A 47 0.67 -2.89 16.74
CA ASP A 47 0.48 -4.25 17.25
C ASP A 47 -1.00 -4.71 17.26
N GLY A 48 -1.91 -3.92 16.68
CA GLY A 48 -3.33 -4.24 16.58
C GLY A 48 -4.07 -4.26 17.92
N THR A 49 -3.53 -3.64 18.98
CA THR A 49 -4.19 -3.58 20.29
C THR A 49 -5.35 -2.58 20.39
N GLY A 50 -5.43 -1.63 19.46
CA GLY A 50 -6.43 -0.57 19.54
C GLY A 50 -6.26 0.36 20.74
N ASP A 51 -7.29 1.16 21.00
CA ASP A 51 -7.31 2.12 22.10
C ASP A 51 -8.69 2.05 22.77
N PHE A 52 -8.77 1.23 23.82
CA PHE A 52 -10.01 0.99 24.56
C PHE A 52 -10.65 2.27 25.11
N LEU A 53 -9.84 3.22 25.57
CA LEU A 53 -10.35 4.49 26.13
C LEU A 53 -11.01 5.37 25.06
N LYS A 54 -10.70 5.13 23.77
CA LYS A 54 -11.30 5.82 22.63
C LYS A 54 -12.32 4.94 21.88
N GLY A 55 -12.65 3.77 22.42
CA GLY A 55 -13.56 2.82 21.77
C GLY A 55 -12.99 2.14 20.52
N ILE A 56 -11.68 2.23 20.28
CA ILE A 56 -11.04 1.60 19.12
C ILE A 56 -10.72 0.13 19.46
N PRO A 57 -11.29 -0.85 18.75
CA PRO A 57 -11.14 -2.26 19.10
C PRO A 57 -9.72 -2.80 18.86
N ALA A 58 -9.39 -3.86 19.60
CA ALA A 58 -8.18 -4.64 19.39
C ALA A 58 -8.36 -5.56 18.17
N ASN A 59 -7.90 -5.12 17.00
CA ASN A 59 -8.03 -5.88 15.75
C ASN A 59 -7.33 -7.26 15.84
N LYS A 60 -6.27 -7.39 16.66
CA LYS A 60 -5.59 -8.68 16.90
C LYS A 60 -6.47 -9.73 17.60
N ARG A 61 -7.67 -9.35 18.04
CA ARG A 61 -8.71 -10.22 18.61
C ARG A 61 -10.01 -10.18 17.81
N THR A 62 -9.96 -9.72 16.56
CA THR A 62 -11.15 -9.67 15.71
C THR A 62 -11.77 -11.05 15.52
N ALA A 63 -13.09 -11.12 15.64
CA ALA A 63 -13.89 -12.31 15.34
C ALA A 63 -14.29 -12.39 13.85
N LEU A 64 -13.98 -11.36 13.07
CA LEU A 64 -14.22 -11.35 11.63
C LEU A 64 -13.25 -12.29 10.90
N GLN A 65 -13.74 -12.86 9.80
CA GLN A 65 -12.94 -13.57 8.79
C GLN A 65 -12.19 -12.57 7.91
N GLU A 66 -11.13 -13.02 7.24
CA GLU A 66 -10.24 -12.16 6.44
C GLU A 66 -11.02 -11.36 5.39
N GLU A 67 -11.88 -12.01 4.63
CA GLU A 67 -12.71 -11.38 3.60
C GLU A 67 -13.67 -10.35 4.18
N GLN A 68 -14.21 -10.60 5.38
CA GLN A 68 -15.07 -9.64 6.07
C GLN A 68 -14.29 -8.38 6.48
N VAL A 69 -13.02 -8.54 6.85
CA VAL A 69 -12.15 -7.40 7.16
C VAL A 69 -11.77 -6.63 5.89
N VAL A 70 -11.50 -7.33 4.78
CA VAL A 70 -11.26 -6.68 3.48
C VAL A 70 -12.46 -5.82 3.07
N LEU A 71 -13.68 -6.38 3.14
CA LEU A 71 -14.90 -5.64 2.85
C LEU A 71 -15.10 -4.46 3.80
N LEU A 72 -14.87 -4.65 5.10
CA LEU A 72 -14.95 -3.57 6.09
C LEU A 72 -13.99 -2.42 5.79
N ILE A 73 -12.73 -2.71 5.42
CA ILE A 73 -11.72 -1.70 5.07
C ILE A 73 -12.16 -0.90 3.84
N ARG A 74 -12.64 -1.58 2.80
CA ARG A 74 -12.91 -0.94 1.50
C ARG A 74 -14.29 -0.29 1.44
N GLN A 75 -15.30 -0.91 2.04
CA GLN A 75 -16.71 -0.57 1.88
C GLN A 75 -17.34 -0.02 3.16
N GLY A 76 -16.74 -0.28 4.33
CA GLY A 76 -17.27 0.15 5.62
C GLY A 76 -18.37 -0.74 6.15
N ASP A 77 -18.91 -0.37 7.31
CA ASP A 77 -20.03 -1.03 7.97
C ASP A 77 -20.91 0.06 8.64
N PRO A 78 -22.20 0.17 8.29
CA PRO A 78 -23.11 1.14 8.90
C PRO A 78 -23.22 1.03 10.43
N SER A 79 -22.91 -0.14 11.01
CA SER A 79 -22.85 -0.34 12.47
C SER A 79 -21.56 0.18 13.10
N ARG A 80 -20.58 0.61 12.29
CA ARG A 80 -19.26 1.12 12.72
C ARG A 80 -18.91 2.42 11.99
N PRO A 81 -19.75 3.46 12.06
CA PRO A 81 -19.59 4.67 11.25
C PRO A 81 -18.32 5.47 11.58
N GLU A 82 -17.69 5.23 12.74
CA GLU A 82 -16.44 5.88 13.15
C GLU A 82 -15.20 5.30 12.46
N MET A 83 -15.28 4.08 11.93
CA MET A 83 -14.20 3.49 11.16
C MET A 83 -14.27 4.01 9.71
N PRO A 84 -13.26 4.79 9.24
CA PRO A 84 -13.28 5.31 7.88
C PRO A 84 -13.11 4.18 6.86
N THR A 85 -13.62 4.40 5.66
CA THR A 85 -13.35 3.53 4.51
C THR A 85 -12.09 3.97 3.78
N PHE A 86 -11.48 3.03 3.06
CA PHE A 86 -10.26 3.24 2.30
C PHE A 86 -10.48 2.80 0.85
N PRO A 87 -11.30 3.52 0.06
CA PRO A 87 -11.70 3.11 -1.28
C PRO A 87 -10.52 3.08 -2.28
N ASP A 88 -9.49 3.89 -2.02
CA ASP A 88 -8.28 3.99 -2.84
C ASP A 88 -7.36 2.77 -2.71
N LEU A 89 -7.51 1.97 -1.64
CA LEU A 89 -6.82 0.68 -1.54
C LEU A 89 -7.43 -0.29 -2.53
N THR A 90 -6.60 -0.95 -3.33
CA THR A 90 -7.02 -2.08 -4.17
C THR A 90 -7.39 -3.31 -3.32
N GLU A 91 -8.06 -4.30 -3.91
CA GLU A 91 -8.35 -5.57 -3.21
C GLU A 91 -7.06 -6.23 -2.72
N GLN A 92 -6.02 -6.22 -3.55
CA GLN A 92 -4.73 -6.82 -3.21
C GLN A 92 -4.07 -6.11 -2.02
N GLN A 93 -4.13 -4.79 -1.97
CA GLN A 93 -3.59 -4.01 -0.85
C GLN A 93 -4.41 -4.23 0.43
N ALA A 94 -5.73 -4.24 0.34
CA ALA A 94 -6.59 -4.54 1.47
C ALA A 94 -6.33 -5.97 2.00
N SER A 95 -6.17 -6.95 1.12
CA SER A 95 -5.78 -8.32 1.49
C SER A 95 -4.44 -8.35 2.19
N ALA A 96 -3.41 -7.68 1.68
CA ALA A 96 -2.09 -7.63 2.31
C ALA A 96 -2.13 -7.02 3.72
N ILE A 97 -2.93 -5.96 3.93
CA ILE A 97 -3.19 -5.38 5.27
C ILE A 97 -3.83 -6.41 6.19
N VAL A 98 -4.79 -7.18 5.68
CA VAL A 98 -5.50 -8.21 6.45
C VAL A 98 -4.56 -9.37 6.80
N ASP A 99 -3.72 -9.83 5.87
CA ASP A 99 -2.71 -10.86 6.10
C ASP A 99 -1.76 -10.44 7.24
N TYR A 100 -1.24 -9.21 7.17
CA TYR A 100 -0.41 -8.67 8.24
C TYR A 100 -1.18 -8.60 9.56
N LEU A 101 -2.41 -8.06 9.56
CA LEU A 101 -3.24 -8.00 10.76
C LEU A 101 -3.46 -9.38 11.39
N PHE A 102 -3.71 -10.41 10.58
CA PHE A 102 -3.98 -11.76 11.07
C PHE A 102 -2.71 -12.44 11.58
N SER A 103 -1.54 -12.07 11.06
CA SER A 103 -0.24 -12.47 11.63
C SER A 103 -0.03 -11.96 13.07
N LEU A 104 -0.70 -10.89 13.47
CA LEU A 104 -0.64 -10.32 14.82
C LEU A 104 -1.60 -11.01 15.83
N LYS A 105 -2.45 -11.94 15.37
CA LYS A 105 -3.48 -12.54 16.23
C LYS A 105 -2.85 -13.28 17.41
N VAL A 106 -3.39 -13.01 18.60
CA VAL A 106 -3.05 -13.75 19.81
C VAL A 106 -4.14 -14.80 20.01
N ARG A 107 -3.73 -16.07 20.14
CA ARG A 107 -4.64 -17.18 20.46
C ARG A 107 -5.31 -17.00 21.82
#